data_AF-A0A435XH65-F1
#
_entry.id   AF-A0A435XH65-F1
#
_cell.length_a   1.000
_cell.length_b   1.000
_cell.length_c   1.000
_cell.angle_alpha   90.00
_cell.angle_beta   90.00
_cell.angle_gamma   90.00
#
_symmetry.space_group_name_H-M   'P 1'
#
loop_
_entity.id
_entity.type
_entity.pdbx_description
1 polymer ?
#
loop_
_entity_poly.entity_id
_entity_poly.type
_entity_poly.pdbx_seq_one_letter_code
_entity_poly.pdbx_strand_id
1 'polypeptide(L)'
;GNWHIWADTYAIVNKPGGFLAGGRGDELAVQASLPRESWGFWADRGATIIQTDEPKAAIDWLAANGFRVPYADEARPAEPANTASIN
;
A
#
# COMPACT_ATOMS: atom_id res chain seq x y z
N GLY A 1 -0.65 -18.93 -1.67
CA GLY A 1 -1.67 -18.66 -0.63
C GLY A 1 -2.48 -17.47 -1.02
N ASN A 2 -3.73 -17.39 -0.56
CA ASN A 2 -4.64 -16.27 -0.84
C ASN A 2 -4.64 -15.29 0.34
N TRP A 3 -3.50 -14.68 0.62
CA TRP A 3 -3.32 -13.75 1.73
C TRP A 3 -2.50 -12.54 1.27
N HIS A 4 -2.86 -11.38 1.81
CA HIS A 4 -2.16 -10.12 1.57
C HIS A 4 -1.10 -9.89 2.64
N ILE A 5 0.01 -9.26 2.25
CA ILE A 5 0.98 -8.68 3.19
C ILE A 5 0.64 -7.20 3.35
N TRP A 6 0.52 -6.77 4.60
CA TRP A 6 0.21 -5.40 5.01
C TRP A 6 1.42 -4.78 5.71
N ALA A 7 1.85 -3.61 5.24
CA ALA A 7 2.92 -2.83 5.87
C ALA A 7 2.39 -1.48 6.38
N ASP A 8 2.65 -1.17 7.65
CA ASP A 8 2.26 0.09 8.30
C ASP A 8 3.44 1.06 8.28
N THR A 9 3.36 2.14 7.50
CA THR A 9 4.42 3.15 7.37
C THR A 9 4.12 4.45 8.11
N TYR A 10 2.87 4.63 8.58
CA TYR A 10 2.44 5.77 9.36
C TYR A 10 3.17 5.89 10.71
N ALA A 11 3.19 7.10 11.27
CA ALA A 11 3.81 7.37 12.56
C ALA A 11 2.84 7.04 13.71
N ILE A 12 3.38 6.56 14.83
CA ILE A 12 2.59 6.39 16.05
C ILE A 12 3.05 7.35 17.13
N VAL A 13 2.08 7.89 17.86
CA VAL A 13 2.31 8.90 18.90
C VAL A 13 3.34 8.40 19.92
N ASN A 14 4.27 9.27 20.30
CA ASN A 14 5.34 9.02 21.27
C ASN A 14 6.32 7.89 20.89
N LYS A 15 6.50 7.60 19.59
CA LYS A 15 7.56 6.71 19.09
C LYS A 15 8.34 7.37 17.96
N PRO A 16 9.60 6.93 17.71
CA PRO A 16 10.36 7.38 16.55
C PRO A 16 9.65 7.07 15.22
N GLY A 17 9.92 7.87 14.20
CA GLY A 17 9.45 7.60 12.84
C GLY A 17 9.86 6.22 12.34
N GLY A 18 8.95 5.56 11.63
CA GLY A 18 9.18 4.22 11.08
C GLY A 18 9.24 3.10 12.12
N PHE A 19 8.84 3.33 13.38
CA PHE A 19 8.85 2.29 14.42
C PHE A 19 8.05 1.03 14.02
N LEU A 20 6.89 1.19 13.38
CA LEU A 20 6.08 0.08 12.87
C LEU A 20 6.69 -0.61 11.65
N ALA A 21 7.54 0.11 10.90
CA ALA A 21 8.10 -0.31 9.64
C ALA A 21 9.60 -0.66 9.71
N GLY A 22 10.14 -0.96 10.90
CA GLY A 22 11.56 -1.28 11.05
C GLY A 22 12.50 -0.18 10.50
N GLY A 23 12.13 1.08 10.70
CA GLY A 23 12.85 2.27 10.21
C GLY A 23 12.48 2.72 8.79
N ARG A 24 11.51 2.06 8.13
CA ARG A 24 11.08 2.35 6.75
C ARG A 24 9.68 2.94 6.67
N GLY A 25 9.43 3.97 7.47
CA GLY A 25 8.15 4.67 7.53
C GLY A 25 8.03 5.83 6.56
N ASP A 26 6.97 6.62 6.72
CA ASP A 26 6.65 7.77 5.86
C ASP A 26 7.68 8.91 5.98
N GLU A 27 8.28 9.11 7.15
CA GLU A 27 9.35 10.12 7.31
C GLU A 27 10.54 9.84 6.38
N LEU A 28 10.91 8.57 6.21
CA LEU A 28 11.96 8.19 5.25
C LEU A 28 11.50 8.45 3.81
N ALA A 29 10.24 8.13 3.49
CA ALA A 29 9.70 8.31 2.15
C ALA A 29 9.62 9.80 1.75
N VAL A 30 9.09 10.63 2.63
CA VAL A 30 8.70 12.01 2.33
C VAL A 30 9.74 13.00 2.83
N GLN A 31 10.06 12.99 4.13
CA GLN A 31 10.95 14.00 4.70
C GLN A 31 12.41 13.82 4.25
N ALA A 32 12.87 12.56 4.16
CA ALA A 32 14.18 12.25 3.62
C ALA A 32 14.20 12.11 2.08
N SER A 33 13.04 12.18 1.41
CA SER A 33 12.91 11.99 -0.04
C SER A 33 13.44 10.64 -0.55
N LEU A 34 13.25 9.58 0.24
CA LEU A 34 13.69 8.21 -0.05
C LEU A 34 12.50 7.22 -0.13
N PRO A 35 11.54 7.41 -1.06
CA PRO A 35 10.35 6.56 -1.18
C PRO A 35 10.67 5.13 -1.65
N ARG A 36 11.78 4.91 -2.35
CA ARG A 36 12.22 3.56 -2.75
C ARG A 36 12.66 2.73 -1.55
N GLU A 37 13.29 3.36 -0.59
CA GLU A 37 13.81 2.76 0.64
C GLU A 37 12.69 2.50 1.67
N SER A 38 11.52 3.10 1.46
CA SER A 38 10.30 2.93 2.26
C SER A 38 9.24 2.11 1.52
N TRP A 39 8.31 2.74 0.78
CA TRP A 39 7.23 2.05 0.09
C TRP A 39 7.73 1.04 -0.95
N GLY A 40 8.77 1.41 -1.72
CA GLY A 40 9.37 0.50 -2.71
C GLY A 40 9.95 -0.77 -2.08
N PHE A 41 10.65 -0.63 -0.96
CA PHE A 41 11.19 -1.76 -0.21
C PHE A 41 10.09 -2.73 0.20
N TRP A 42 8.96 -2.23 0.72
CA TRP A 42 7.85 -3.10 1.13
C TRP A 42 7.18 -3.77 -0.07
N ALA A 43 7.00 -3.05 -1.17
CA ALA A 43 6.49 -3.61 -2.41
C ALA A 43 7.38 -4.75 -2.94
N ASP A 44 8.70 -4.57 -2.95
CA ASP A 44 9.67 -5.60 -3.35
C ASP A 44 9.65 -6.83 -2.43
N ARG A 45 9.19 -6.69 -1.19
CA ARG A 45 8.99 -7.80 -0.23
C ARG A 45 7.61 -8.43 -0.30
N GLY A 46 6.80 -8.03 -1.28
CA GLY A 46 5.48 -8.61 -1.54
C GLY A 46 4.36 -7.96 -0.73
N ALA A 47 4.58 -6.80 -0.11
CA ALA A 47 3.49 -6.02 0.46
C ALA A 47 2.52 -5.62 -0.65
N THR A 48 1.26 -6.01 -0.47
CA THR A 48 0.16 -5.66 -1.39
C THR A 48 -0.76 -4.60 -0.80
N ILE A 49 -0.60 -4.29 0.49
CA ILE A 49 -1.29 -3.21 1.20
C ILE A 49 -0.24 -2.40 1.97
N ILE A 50 -0.29 -1.07 1.81
CA ILE A 50 0.51 -0.11 2.59
C ILE A 50 -0.46 0.83 3.28
N GLN A 51 -0.39 0.94 4.60
CA GLN A 51 -1.09 1.95 5.38
C GLN A 51 -0.14 3.11 5.70
N THR A 52 -0.50 4.31 5.26
CA THR A 52 0.37 5.50 5.24
C THR A 52 -0.43 6.75 5.61
N ASP A 53 0.23 7.71 6.26
CA ASP A 53 -0.29 9.07 6.47
C ASP A 53 -0.06 9.98 5.25
N GLU A 54 0.66 9.48 4.24
CA GLU A 54 1.07 10.20 3.03
C GLU A 54 0.44 9.58 1.76
N PRO A 55 -0.89 9.33 1.72
CA PRO A 55 -1.52 8.50 0.69
C PRO A 55 -1.36 9.06 -0.71
N LYS A 56 -1.38 10.38 -0.88
CA LYS A 56 -1.18 11.01 -2.19
C LYS A 56 0.22 10.73 -2.74
N ALA A 57 1.25 10.98 -1.93
CA ALA A 57 2.64 10.77 -2.33
C ALA A 57 2.93 9.29 -2.59
N ALA A 58 2.39 8.40 -1.74
CA ALA A 58 2.52 6.96 -1.93
C ALA A 58 1.86 6.49 -3.23
N ILE A 59 0.61 6.91 -3.50
CA ILE A 59 -0.11 6.54 -4.73
C ILE A 59 0.65 7.04 -5.97
N ASP A 60 1.03 8.32 -5.98
CA ASP A 60 1.68 8.95 -7.13
C ASP A 60 3.03 8.24 -7.41
N TRP A 61 3.83 7.96 -6.38
CA TRP A 61 5.12 7.28 -6.54
C TRP A 61 4.97 5.80 -6.94
N LEU A 62 4.10 5.03 -6.28
CA LEU A 62 3.91 3.60 -6.56
C LEU A 62 3.37 3.38 -7.97
N ALA A 63 2.46 4.24 -8.45
CA ALA A 63 1.95 4.20 -9.82
C ALA A 63 3.05 4.51 -10.83
N ALA A 64 3.82 5.59 -10.61
CA ALA A 64 4.92 5.98 -11.50
C ALA A 64 6.03 4.93 -11.58
N ASN A 65 6.17 4.09 -10.56
CA ASN A 65 7.21 3.05 -10.48
C ASN A 65 6.69 1.62 -10.78
N GLY A 66 5.43 1.48 -11.21
CA GLY A 66 4.86 0.18 -11.61
C GLY A 66 4.54 -0.78 -10.46
N PHE A 67 4.55 -0.31 -9.21
CA PHE A 67 4.17 -1.10 -8.03
C PHE A 67 2.66 -1.08 -7.77
N ARG A 68 1.93 -0.18 -8.42
CA ARG A 68 0.47 -0.08 -8.29
C ARG A 68 -0.17 -0.01 -9.66
N VAL A 69 -1.19 -0.84 -9.85
CA VAL A 69 -2.18 -0.67 -10.91
C VAL A 69 -3.32 0.18 -10.35
N PRO A 70 -3.65 1.34 -10.94
CA PRO A 70 -4.83 2.09 -10.55
C PRO A 70 -6.09 1.23 -10.69
N TYR A 71 -7.03 1.37 -9.76
CA TYR A 71 -8.37 0.87 -10.04
C TYR A 71 -8.90 1.57 -11.28
N ALA A 72 -9.45 0.80 -12.23
CA ALA A 72 -10.05 1.37 -13.42
C ALA A 72 -11.23 2.27 -13.02
N ASP A 73 -11.35 3.41 -13.68
CA ASP A 73 -12.57 4.24 -13.62
C ASP A 73 -13.74 3.57 -14.37
N GLU A 74 -13.48 2.49 -15.10
CA GLU A 74 -14.50 1.75 -15.83
C GLU A 74 -15.31 0.86 -14.89
N ALA A 75 -16.64 0.93 -15.04
CA ALA A 75 -17.59 0.11 -14.30
C ALA A 75 -17.21 -1.37 -14.45
N ARG A 76 -16.91 -2.01 -13.31
CA ARG A 76 -16.68 -3.45 -13.24
C ARG A 76 -17.85 -4.15 -13.95
N PRO A 77 -17.61 -5.06 -14.91
CA PRO A 77 -18.69 -5.83 -15.52
C PRO A 77 -19.53 -6.47 -14.42
N ALA A 78 -20.85 -6.36 -14.51
CA ALA A 78 -21.75 -6.95 -13.53
C ALA A 78 -21.41 -8.44 -13.41
N GLU A 79 -21.02 -8.89 -12.21
CA GLU A 79 -20.86 -10.32 -11.98
C GLU A 79 -22.20 -11.02 -12.27
N PRO A 80 -22.21 -12.14 -13.01
CA PRO A 80 -23.43 -12.90 -13.19
C PRO A 80 -23.92 -13.33 -11.81
N ALA A 81 -25.15 -12.95 -11.48
CA ALA A 81 -25.82 -13.30 -10.23
C ALA A 81 -26.10 -14.81 -10.18
N ASN A 82 -25.06 -15.61 -9.99
CA ASN A 82 -25.20 -17.01 -9.62
C ASN A 82 -25.42 -17.08 -8.11
N THR A 83 -26.59 -16.61 -7.67
CA THR A 83 -27.11 -16.99 -6.36
C THR A 83 -27.32 -18.50 -6.40
N ALA A 84 -26.46 -19.26 -5.73
CA ALA A 84 -26.71 -20.67 -5.51
C ALA A 84 -28.00 -20.80 -4.68
N SER A 85 -29.06 -21.33 -5.30
CA SER A 85 -30.25 -21.76 -4.57
C SER A 85 -29.87 -22.90 -3.62
N ILE A 86 -29.96 -22.63 -2.33
CA ILE A 86 -29.95 -23.67 -1.29
C ILE A 86 -31.39 -24.20 -1.24
N ASN A 87 -31.61 -25.40 -1.75
CA ASN A 87 -32.81 -26.20 -1.46
C ASN A 87 -32.60 -26.96 -0.16
#